data_AF-A0A8C0D9Y5-F1
#
_entry.id   AF-A0A8C0D9Y5-F1
#
_cell.length_a   1.000
_cell.length_b   1.000
_cell.length_c   1.000
_cell.angle_alpha   90.00
_cell.angle_beta   90.00
_cell.angle_gamma   90.00
#
_symmetry.space_group_name_H-M   'P 1'
#
loop_
_entity.id
_entity.type
_entity.pdbx_description
1 polymer ?
#
loop_
_entity_poly.entity_id
_entity_poly.type
_entity_poly.pdbx_seq_one_letter_code
_entity_poly.pdbx_strand_id
1 'polypeptide(L)'
;MRLTARALCAAARAAWRESFPLDGRDVARWFPGHMAKGLKKMQSSLKLVDCIIEVHDARIPLSGRNPLFQETLGLKPHLLVLNKMDLADLKEQQKIIQHLEGEGLKNVIFTNCVKDENIKQIVPMVTELVGSSYRYHRGEVCEQPLMFLLDTPGVLAPRIQSVETGLKLALCGTVLDHLVGEETLADYLLYTLNRRQLLGYVQHYGLGEACDDIASVLKRVAVKLRKTQKVKVLTGTGDVNVVQPNYPAAARDFLRAFRSGVLGPVMLDQDLLQGPPAVEP
;
A
#
# COMPACT_ATOMS: atom_id res chain seq x y z
N MET A 1 33.47 18.50 4.92
CA MET A 1 32.81 18.52 6.24
C MET A 1 31.50 17.73 6.10
N ARG A 2 31.48 16.45 6.53
CA ARG A 2 30.29 15.58 6.44
C ARG A 2 29.36 15.96 7.59
N LEU A 3 28.24 16.62 7.29
CA LEU A 3 27.18 16.86 8.26
C LEU A 3 26.60 15.49 8.66
N THR A 4 26.79 15.12 9.92
CA THR A 4 26.24 13.89 10.49
C THR A 4 24.72 14.03 10.66
N ALA A 5 23.99 12.94 10.43
CA ALA A 5 22.51 12.89 10.44
C ALA A 5 21.87 13.40 11.75
N ARG A 6 22.63 13.54 12.84
CA ARG A 6 22.16 14.06 14.13
C ARG A 6 21.88 15.57 14.16
N ALA A 7 22.47 16.36 13.25
CA ALA A 7 22.28 17.82 13.26
C ALA A 7 20.94 18.28 12.64
N LEU A 8 20.23 17.40 11.93
CA LEU A 8 18.90 17.69 11.35
C LEU A 8 17.74 17.41 12.31
N CYS A 9 17.99 16.81 13.48
CA CYS A 9 16.94 16.42 14.44
C CYS A 9 16.57 17.51 15.46
N ALA A 10 17.19 18.69 15.43
CA ALA A 10 16.99 19.74 16.44
C ALA A 10 16.09 20.90 16.00
N ALA A 11 15.41 20.79 14.86
CA ALA A 11 14.45 21.81 14.41
C ALA A 11 13.05 21.43 14.91
N ALA A 12 12.48 22.31 15.74
CA ALA A 12 11.12 22.38 16.26
C ALA A 12 10.22 21.16 16.03
N ARG A 13 9.67 20.60 17.11
CA ARG A 13 8.40 19.85 17.06
C ARG A 13 7.34 20.78 16.45
N ALA A 14 7.28 20.86 15.13
CA ALA A 14 6.05 21.22 14.44
C ALA A 14 5.01 20.26 15.03
N ALA A 15 3.90 20.81 15.52
CA ALA A 15 2.80 20.01 16.05
C ALA A 15 2.22 19.23 14.87
N TRP A 16 2.80 18.06 14.59
CA TRP A 16 2.28 17.11 13.62
C TRP A 16 0.82 16.85 13.97
N ARG A 17 -0.08 16.90 12.98
CA ARG A 17 -1.47 16.58 13.26
C ARG A 17 -1.57 15.16 13.81
N GLU A 18 -2.43 14.99 14.81
CA GLU A 18 -2.61 13.68 15.45
C GLU A 18 -3.51 12.78 14.61
N SER A 19 -4.49 13.36 13.91
CA SER A 19 -5.45 12.68 13.06
C SER A 19 -5.50 13.28 11.65
N PHE A 20 -6.00 12.49 10.71
CA PHE A 20 -6.24 12.93 9.34
C PHE A 20 -7.75 13.21 9.14
N PRO A 21 -8.14 14.38 8.60
CA PRO A 21 -9.55 14.69 8.35
C PRO A 21 -10.11 13.85 7.19
N LEU A 22 -11.01 12.91 7.52
CA LEU A 22 -11.63 12.01 6.54
C LEU A 22 -12.90 12.60 5.88
N ASP A 23 -13.28 13.83 6.22
CA ASP A 23 -14.32 14.70 5.61
C ASP A 23 -15.57 14.02 5.03
N GLY A 24 -16.19 13.09 5.77
CA GLY A 24 -17.46 12.46 5.34
C GLY A 24 -17.41 11.82 3.95
N ARG A 25 -16.22 11.51 3.43
CA ARG A 25 -16.01 11.03 2.06
C ARG A 25 -16.61 9.63 1.95
N ASP A 26 -17.54 9.47 1.03
CA ASP A 26 -18.15 8.16 0.76
C ASP A 26 -17.19 7.29 -0.05
N VAL A 27 -16.60 6.32 0.66
CA VAL A 27 -15.69 5.31 0.10
C VAL A 27 -16.35 4.58 -1.08
N ALA A 28 -17.67 4.40 -1.10
CA ALA A 28 -18.36 3.66 -2.15
C ALA A 28 -18.14 4.27 -3.55
N ARG A 29 -17.95 5.59 -3.65
CA ARG A 29 -17.69 6.26 -4.94
C ARG A 29 -16.30 5.95 -5.51
N TRP A 30 -15.36 5.50 -4.68
CA TRP A 30 -13.99 5.23 -5.09
C TRP A 30 -13.80 3.83 -5.70
N PHE A 31 -14.83 2.97 -5.67
CA PHE A 31 -14.68 1.57 -6.07
C PHE A 31 -15.75 1.14 -7.09
N PRO A 32 -15.35 0.63 -8.27
CA PRO A 32 -16.30 0.23 -9.30
C PRO A 32 -17.04 -1.06 -8.93
N GLY A 33 -18.35 -1.10 -9.19
CA GLY A 33 -19.21 -2.27 -8.95
C GLY A 33 -18.83 -3.54 -9.74
N HIS A 34 -17.88 -3.46 -10.67
CA HIS A 34 -17.37 -4.62 -11.42
C HIS A 34 -16.60 -5.64 -10.55
N MET A 35 -16.15 -5.25 -9.35
CA MET A 35 -15.40 -6.15 -8.45
C MET A 35 -16.19 -7.41 -8.07
N ALA A 36 -17.52 -7.29 -7.93
CA ALA A 36 -18.38 -8.45 -7.65
C ALA A 36 -18.35 -9.50 -8.78
N LYS A 37 -18.16 -9.09 -10.03
CA LYS A 37 -18.01 -10.01 -11.17
C LYS A 37 -16.66 -10.74 -11.11
N GLY A 38 -15.60 -10.03 -10.71
CA GLY A 38 -14.26 -10.62 -10.49
C GLY A 38 -14.28 -11.68 -9.40
N LEU A 39 -14.90 -11.38 -8.25
CA LEU A 39 -15.04 -12.32 -7.15
C LEU A 39 -15.82 -13.59 -7.56
N LYS A 40 -16.95 -13.44 -8.27
CA LYS A 40 -17.72 -14.58 -8.79
C LYS A 40 -16.92 -15.44 -9.78
N LYS A 41 -16.12 -14.80 -10.65
CA LYS A 41 -15.25 -15.52 -11.59
C LYS A 41 -14.18 -16.31 -10.83
N MET A 42 -13.50 -15.68 -9.88
CA MET A 42 -12.51 -16.33 -9.02
C MET A 42 -13.11 -17.54 -8.27
N GLN A 43 -14.29 -17.36 -7.66
CA GLN A 43 -15.04 -18.44 -6.99
C GLN A 43 -15.28 -19.65 -7.91
N SER A 44 -15.64 -19.43 -9.17
CA SER A 44 -15.86 -20.52 -10.12
C SER A 44 -14.58 -21.29 -10.45
N SER A 45 -13.43 -20.61 -10.46
CA SER A 45 -12.11 -21.20 -10.75
C SER A 45 -11.53 -21.97 -9.56
N LEU A 46 -11.98 -21.72 -8.32
CA LEU A 46 -11.48 -22.42 -7.13
C LEU A 46 -11.64 -23.95 -7.24
N LYS A 47 -12.65 -24.45 -7.96
CA LYS A 47 -12.85 -25.89 -8.18
C LYS A 47 -11.71 -26.55 -8.98
N LEU A 48 -11.01 -25.78 -9.81
CA LEU A 48 -9.98 -26.26 -10.74
C LEU A 48 -8.57 -26.27 -10.14
N VAL A 49 -8.37 -25.62 -8.99
CA VAL A 49 -7.04 -25.43 -8.39
C VAL A 49 -6.84 -26.29 -7.15
N ASP A 50 -5.58 -26.63 -6.87
CA ASP A 50 -5.19 -27.38 -5.67
C ASP A 50 -4.72 -26.50 -4.52
N CYS A 51 -4.15 -25.34 -4.83
CA CYS A 51 -3.63 -24.36 -3.88
C CYS A 51 -3.96 -22.95 -4.36
N ILE A 52 -4.08 -22.02 -3.42
CA ILE A 52 -4.26 -20.59 -3.69
C ILE A 52 -2.99 -19.84 -3.28
N ILE A 53 -2.50 -19.00 -4.19
CA ILE A 53 -1.43 -18.05 -3.91
C ILE A 53 -2.05 -16.65 -3.95
N GLU A 54 -2.11 -15.99 -2.80
CA GLU A 54 -2.58 -14.61 -2.68
C GLU A 54 -1.38 -13.67 -2.73
N VAL A 55 -1.38 -12.73 -3.66
CA VAL A 55 -0.26 -11.78 -3.80
C VAL A 55 -0.71 -10.39 -3.39
N HIS A 56 -0.01 -9.82 -2.42
CA HIS A 56 -0.30 -8.50 -1.85
C HIS A 56 0.94 -7.63 -1.74
N ASP A 57 0.71 -6.33 -1.54
CA ASP A 57 1.78 -5.35 -1.32
C ASP A 57 2.22 -5.41 0.14
N ALA A 58 3.51 -5.67 0.36
CA ALA A 58 4.10 -5.85 1.69
C ALA A 58 4.01 -4.59 2.58
N ARG A 59 3.68 -3.42 2.01
CA ARG A 59 3.45 -2.18 2.77
C ARG A 59 2.09 -2.16 3.47
N ILE A 60 1.13 -2.96 2.99
CA ILE A 60 -0.24 -3.07 3.53
C ILE A 60 -0.63 -4.54 3.77
N PRO A 61 0.10 -5.30 4.61
CA PRO A 61 -0.12 -6.72 4.81
C PRO A 61 -1.49 -7.07 5.40
N LEU A 62 -2.17 -6.10 6.06
CA LEU A 62 -3.46 -6.28 6.70
C LEU A 62 -4.57 -5.59 5.90
N SER A 63 -4.44 -4.29 5.64
CA SER A 63 -5.42 -3.47 4.90
C SER A 63 -5.57 -3.89 3.44
N GLY A 64 -4.55 -4.51 2.85
CA GLY A 64 -4.56 -4.98 1.47
C GLY A 64 -5.45 -6.20 1.23
N ARG A 65 -5.83 -6.90 2.32
CA ARG A 65 -6.53 -8.17 2.26
C ARG A 65 -8.03 -7.98 2.13
N ASN A 66 -8.69 -8.98 1.55
CA ASN A 66 -10.14 -9.04 1.49
C ASN A 66 -10.65 -9.98 2.59
N PRO A 67 -11.32 -9.49 3.64
CA PRO A 67 -11.84 -10.34 4.71
C PRO A 67 -12.77 -11.44 4.21
N LEU A 68 -13.55 -11.16 3.15
CA LEU A 68 -14.45 -12.15 2.53
C LEU A 68 -13.72 -13.29 1.82
N PHE A 69 -12.41 -13.15 1.54
CA PHE A 69 -11.64 -14.26 0.98
C PHE A 69 -11.59 -15.42 1.95
N GLN A 70 -11.44 -15.20 3.26
CA GLN A 70 -11.37 -16.32 4.21
C GLN A 70 -12.61 -17.23 4.16
N GLU A 71 -13.79 -16.63 4.05
CA GLU A 71 -15.05 -17.38 3.89
C GLU A 71 -15.14 -18.08 2.52
N THR A 72 -14.57 -17.47 1.49
CA THR A 72 -14.72 -17.89 0.09
C THR A 72 -13.74 -19.01 -0.31
N LEU A 73 -12.53 -19.02 0.25
CA LEU A 73 -11.43 -19.89 -0.20
C LEU A 73 -11.61 -21.37 0.22
N GLY A 74 -12.50 -21.65 1.17
CA GLY A 74 -12.73 -23.01 1.68
C GLY A 74 -11.49 -23.60 2.36
N LEU A 75 -11.44 -24.92 2.51
CA LEU A 75 -10.35 -25.65 3.17
C LEU A 75 -9.09 -25.85 2.29
N LYS A 76 -8.92 -25.05 1.24
CA LYS A 76 -7.79 -25.23 0.30
C LYS A 76 -6.50 -24.67 0.91
N PRO A 77 -5.35 -25.36 0.73
CA PRO A 77 -4.07 -24.82 1.15
C PRO A 77 -3.82 -23.46 0.49
N HIS A 78 -3.38 -22.51 1.32
CA HIS A 78 -3.25 -21.10 0.99
C HIS A 78 -1.87 -20.58 1.37
N LEU A 79 -1.25 -19.83 0.46
CA LEU A 79 0.03 -19.15 0.65
C LEU A 79 -0.18 -17.65 0.40
N LEU A 80 0.15 -16.82 1.39
CA LEU A 80 0.17 -15.37 1.27
C LEU A 80 1.57 -14.89 0.87
N VAL A 81 1.67 -14.25 -0.28
CA VAL A 81 2.88 -13.64 -0.82
C VAL A 81 2.80 -12.12 -0.65
N LEU A 82 3.60 -11.58 0.27
CA LEU A 82 3.77 -10.15 0.49
C LEU A 82 4.92 -9.64 -0.40
N ASN A 83 4.58 -9.21 -1.60
CA ASN A 83 5.51 -8.72 -2.62
C ASN A 83 5.88 -7.23 -2.40
N LYS A 84 6.95 -6.78 -3.05
CA LYS A 84 7.58 -5.44 -2.87
C LYS A 84 8.11 -5.26 -1.45
N MET A 85 8.68 -6.32 -0.89
CA MET A 85 9.24 -6.31 0.46
C MET A 85 10.34 -5.25 0.66
N ASP A 86 11.02 -4.85 -0.41
CA ASP A 86 12.02 -3.79 -0.43
C ASP A 86 11.45 -2.38 -0.21
N LEU A 87 10.15 -2.18 -0.46
CA LEU A 87 9.45 -0.92 -0.22
C LEU A 87 8.82 -0.84 1.17
N ALA A 88 8.79 -1.93 1.92
CA ALA A 88 8.15 -2.05 3.22
C ALA A 88 9.18 -1.89 4.36
N ASP A 89 8.80 -1.22 5.46
CA ASP A 89 9.63 -1.25 6.67
C ASP A 89 9.38 -2.56 7.42
N LEU A 90 10.35 -3.48 7.35
CA LEU A 90 10.25 -4.84 7.88
C LEU A 90 10.83 -5.00 9.30
N LYS A 91 11.13 -3.91 10.03
CA LYS A 91 11.62 -4.00 11.42
C LYS A 91 10.69 -4.80 12.33
N GLU A 92 9.37 -4.70 12.11
CA GLU A 92 8.34 -5.41 12.87
C GLU A 92 7.75 -6.61 12.10
N GLN A 93 8.50 -7.17 11.15
CA GLN A 93 8.05 -8.31 10.32
C GLN A 93 7.50 -9.47 11.17
N GLN A 94 8.14 -9.80 12.29
CA GLN A 94 7.66 -10.88 13.16
C GLN A 94 6.29 -10.60 13.77
N LYS A 95 5.99 -9.34 14.12
CA LYS A 95 4.66 -8.96 14.65
C LYS A 95 3.58 -9.08 13.58
N ILE A 96 3.91 -8.76 12.34
CA ILE A 96 3.02 -8.93 11.19
C ILE A 96 2.69 -10.41 11.00
N ILE A 97 3.73 -11.27 11.00
CA ILE A 97 3.55 -12.72 10.87
C ILE A 97 2.67 -13.24 12.02
N GLN A 98 2.96 -12.88 13.27
CA GLN A 98 2.17 -13.29 14.44
C GLN A 98 0.71 -12.85 14.36
N HIS A 99 0.46 -11.62 13.88
CA HIS A 99 -0.91 -11.12 13.69
C HIS A 99 -1.65 -11.94 12.63
N LEU A 100 -1.01 -12.19 11.48
CA LEU A 100 -1.58 -13.00 10.39
C LEU A 100 -1.81 -14.45 10.82
N GLU A 101 -0.90 -15.04 11.61
CA GLU A 101 -1.06 -16.37 12.20
C GLU A 101 -2.28 -16.44 13.12
N GLY A 102 -2.54 -15.37 13.90
CA GLY A 102 -3.74 -15.23 14.72
C GLY A 102 -5.04 -15.21 13.91
N GLU A 103 -4.99 -14.74 12.66
CA GLU A 103 -6.11 -14.80 11.70
C GLU A 103 -6.17 -16.13 10.93
N GLY A 104 -5.34 -17.12 11.29
CA GLY A 104 -5.32 -18.45 10.69
C GLY A 104 -4.37 -18.61 9.49
N LEU A 105 -3.53 -17.61 9.21
CA LEU A 105 -2.60 -17.63 8.07
C LEU A 105 -1.21 -18.05 8.52
N LYS A 106 -0.92 -19.34 8.34
CA LYS A 106 0.36 -19.92 8.75
C LYS A 106 1.45 -19.77 7.70
N ASN A 107 1.06 -19.60 6.43
CA ASN A 107 1.99 -19.62 5.30
C ASN A 107 2.08 -18.22 4.70
N VAL A 108 3.09 -17.48 5.15
CA VAL A 108 3.34 -16.11 4.69
C VAL A 108 4.78 -16.02 4.21
N ILE A 109 4.99 -15.46 3.02
CA ILE A 109 6.31 -15.22 2.46
C ILE A 109 6.43 -13.78 1.95
N PHE A 110 7.50 -13.09 2.37
CA PHE A 110 7.85 -11.78 1.84
C PHE A 110 8.75 -11.95 0.62
N THR A 111 8.45 -11.26 -0.47
CA THR A 111 9.16 -11.41 -1.75
C THR A 111 9.47 -10.08 -2.42
N ASN A 112 10.48 -10.10 -3.29
CA ASN A 112 10.70 -9.07 -4.29
C ASN A 112 10.66 -9.70 -5.67
N CYS A 113 9.53 -9.56 -6.37
CA CYS A 113 9.38 -10.11 -7.71
C CYS A 113 10.28 -9.47 -8.77
N VAL A 114 10.81 -8.27 -8.52
CA VAL A 114 11.67 -7.55 -9.49
C VAL A 114 13.14 -7.98 -9.35
N LYS A 115 13.57 -8.33 -8.13
CA LYS A 115 14.95 -8.74 -7.82
C LYS A 115 15.13 -10.24 -7.65
N ASP A 116 14.08 -11.03 -7.89
CA ASP A 116 14.07 -12.48 -7.67
C ASP A 116 14.40 -12.90 -6.22
N GLU A 117 14.11 -12.04 -5.23
CA GLU A 117 14.34 -12.33 -3.82
C GLU A 117 13.17 -13.15 -3.26
N ASN A 118 13.50 -14.28 -2.62
CA ASN A 118 12.57 -15.23 -2.01
C ASN A 118 11.56 -15.93 -2.94
N ILE A 119 11.47 -15.59 -4.23
CA ILE A 119 10.55 -16.21 -5.20
C ILE A 119 10.77 -17.73 -5.30
N LYS A 120 12.03 -18.18 -5.31
CA LYS A 120 12.39 -19.60 -5.45
C LYS A 120 11.85 -20.48 -4.33
N GLN A 121 11.47 -19.90 -3.20
CA GLN A 121 10.90 -20.63 -2.05
C GLN A 121 9.39 -20.91 -2.23
N ILE A 122 8.70 -20.19 -3.13
CA ILE A 122 7.26 -20.35 -3.38
C ILE A 122 6.94 -21.77 -3.83
N VAL A 123 7.69 -22.31 -4.80
CA VAL A 123 7.44 -23.64 -5.36
C VAL A 123 7.61 -24.75 -4.31
N PRO A 124 8.70 -24.80 -3.52
CA PRO A 124 8.82 -25.71 -2.38
C PRO A 124 7.67 -25.58 -1.37
N MET A 125 7.32 -24.36 -0.94
CA MET A 125 6.24 -24.14 0.03
C MET A 125 4.89 -24.62 -0.50
N VAL A 126 4.54 -24.32 -1.75
CA VAL A 126 3.30 -24.79 -2.36
C VAL A 126 3.29 -26.31 -2.47
N THR A 127 4.40 -26.93 -2.84
CA THR A 127 4.51 -28.39 -2.95
C THR A 127 4.28 -29.06 -1.60
N GLU A 128 4.89 -28.53 -0.54
CA GLU A 128 4.68 -29.01 0.83
C GLU A 128 3.24 -28.81 1.31
N LEU A 129 2.64 -27.65 1.03
CA LEU A 129 1.26 -27.36 1.40
C LEU A 129 0.25 -28.27 0.70
N VAL A 130 0.48 -28.54 -0.58
CA VAL A 130 -0.37 -29.44 -1.35
C VAL A 130 -0.18 -30.89 -0.91
N GLY A 131 1.07 -31.30 -0.62
CA GLY A 131 1.40 -32.64 -0.14
C GLY A 131 0.86 -32.95 1.25
N SER A 132 0.84 -31.96 2.15
CA SER A 132 0.27 -32.09 3.50
C SER A 132 -1.25 -31.95 3.54
N SER A 133 -1.87 -31.40 2.49
CA SER A 133 -3.33 -31.25 2.41
C SER A 133 -4.03 -32.59 2.16
N TYR A 134 -5.04 -32.89 2.97
CA TYR A 134 -5.88 -34.07 2.79
C TYR A 134 -6.79 -33.90 1.57
N ARG A 135 -6.53 -34.68 0.52
CA ARG A 135 -7.43 -34.86 -0.62
C ARG A 135 -7.47 -36.33 -1.00
N TYR A 136 -8.67 -36.88 -1.22
CA TYR A 136 -8.85 -38.26 -1.67
C TYR A 136 -8.00 -38.53 -2.94
N HIS A 137 -7.28 -39.66 -2.97
CA HIS A 137 -6.45 -40.15 -4.10
C HIS A 137 -5.09 -39.49 -4.38
N ARG A 138 -4.45 -38.80 -3.42
CA ARG A 138 -3.04 -38.36 -3.59
C ARG A 138 -2.07 -39.42 -3.02
N GLY A 139 -1.98 -40.58 -3.69
CA GLY A 139 -1.15 -41.71 -3.25
C GLY A 139 0.30 -41.71 -3.76
N GLU A 140 0.61 -40.86 -4.74
CA GLU A 140 1.94 -40.79 -5.37
C GLU A 140 2.57 -39.42 -5.10
N VAL A 141 3.78 -39.44 -4.51
CA VAL A 141 4.61 -38.26 -4.29
C VAL A 141 5.46 -38.06 -5.54
N CYS A 142 5.26 -36.93 -6.24
CA CYS A 142 6.05 -36.56 -7.40
C CYS A 142 7.19 -35.62 -6.96
N GLU A 143 8.45 -35.96 -7.27
CA GLU A 143 9.62 -35.13 -6.93
C GLU A 143 9.67 -33.80 -7.71
N GLN A 144 9.05 -33.75 -8.90
CA GLN A 144 8.94 -32.57 -9.76
C GLN A 144 7.53 -32.46 -10.35
N PRO A 145 6.54 -32.01 -9.56
CA PRO A 145 5.17 -31.94 -10.04
C PRO A 145 5.03 -30.91 -11.16
N LEU A 146 4.31 -31.27 -12.21
CA LEU A 146 3.93 -30.32 -13.26
C LEU A 146 2.99 -29.27 -12.65
N MET A 147 3.41 -28.00 -12.62
CA MET A 147 2.63 -26.91 -12.04
C MET A 147 1.95 -26.09 -13.13
N PHE A 148 0.65 -25.85 -12.97
CA PHE A 148 -0.13 -24.95 -13.82
C PHE A 148 -0.61 -23.75 -12.99
N LEU A 149 -0.43 -22.54 -13.54
CA LEU A 149 -0.90 -21.31 -12.92
C LEU A 149 -2.17 -20.82 -13.63
N LEU A 150 -3.24 -20.61 -12.86
CA LEU A 150 -4.46 -19.97 -13.35
C LEU A 150 -4.47 -18.52 -12.90
N ASP A 151 -4.33 -17.60 -13.84
CA ASP A 151 -4.38 -16.17 -13.55
C ASP A 151 -5.83 -15.69 -13.38
N THR A 152 -6.06 -14.85 -12.38
CA THR A 152 -7.35 -14.20 -12.15
C THR A 152 -7.12 -12.69 -12.07
N PRO A 153 -8.05 -11.86 -12.62
CA PRO A 153 -7.91 -10.42 -12.49
C PRO A 153 -7.91 -10.03 -11.01
N GLY A 154 -7.20 -8.94 -10.66
CA GLY A 154 -7.17 -8.42 -9.30
C GLY A 154 -8.58 -8.24 -8.73
N VAL A 155 -8.84 -8.82 -7.57
CA VAL A 155 -10.13 -8.74 -6.88
C VAL A 155 -9.95 -7.97 -5.58
N LEU A 156 -10.60 -6.81 -5.49
CA LEU A 156 -10.73 -6.07 -4.24
C LEU A 156 -11.98 -6.51 -3.47
N ALA A 157 -12.02 -6.22 -2.17
CA ALA A 157 -13.23 -6.36 -1.37
C ALA A 157 -14.39 -5.56 -2.02
N PRO A 158 -15.60 -6.14 -2.16
CA PRO A 158 -16.77 -5.43 -2.69
C PRO A 158 -17.14 -4.18 -1.89
N ARG A 159 -16.79 -4.17 -0.60
CA ARG A 159 -16.97 -3.04 0.30
C ARG A 159 -15.71 -2.87 1.13
N ILE A 160 -15.19 -1.66 1.17
CA ILE A 160 -14.08 -1.29 2.05
C ILE A 160 -14.65 -0.77 3.36
N GLN A 161 -14.04 -1.24 4.45
CA GLN A 161 -14.54 -1.03 5.80
C GLN A 161 -14.34 0.41 6.28
N SER A 162 -13.26 1.07 5.86
CA SER A 162 -12.92 2.42 6.29
C SER A 162 -12.33 3.27 5.16
N VAL A 163 -12.51 4.59 5.24
CA VAL A 163 -11.90 5.56 4.32
C VAL A 163 -10.37 5.42 4.33
N GLU A 164 -9.80 5.17 5.51
CA GLU A 164 -8.36 4.99 5.68
C GLU A 164 -7.81 3.78 4.93
N THR A 165 -8.48 2.62 4.99
CA THR A 165 -8.11 1.46 4.18
C THR A 165 -8.16 1.82 2.69
N GLY A 166 -9.15 2.60 2.25
CA GLY A 166 -9.23 3.10 0.88
C GLY A 166 -8.04 3.98 0.48
N LEU A 167 -7.60 4.87 1.37
CA LEU A 167 -6.42 5.71 1.17
C LEU A 167 -5.13 4.88 1.10
N LYS A 168 -4.96 3.89 1.99
CA LYS A 168 -3.81 2.97 1.99
C LYS A 168 -3.75 2.14 0.69
N LEU A 169 -4.88 1.63 0.23
CA LEU A 169 -5.00 0.91 -1.05
C LEU A 169 -4.67 1.82 -2.24
N ALA A 170 -5.14 3.07 -2.23
CA ALA A 170 -4.80 4.06 -3.25
C ALA A 170 -3.31 4.39 -3.24
N LEU A 171 -2.67 4.60 -2.08
CA LEU A 171 -1.23 4.84 -1.99
C LEU A 171 -0.41 3.70 -2.63
N CYS A 172 -0.83 2.46 -2.44
CA CYS A 172 -0.17 1.29 -3.05
C CYS A 172 -0.46 1.10 -4.54
N GLY A 173 -1.38 1.89 -5.12
CA GLY A 173 -1.76 1.83 -6.53
C GLY A 173 -2.79 0.75 -6.84
N THR A 174 -3.42 0.16 -5.82
CA THR A 174 -4.52 -0.80 -5.98
C THR A 174 -5.83 -0.11 -6.38
N VAL A 175 -5.92 1.21 -6.13
CA VAL A 175 -7.06 2.08 -6.46
C VAL A 175 -6.54 3.26 -7.25
N LEU A 176 -7.34 3.71 -8.22
CA LEU A 176 -6.99 4.81 -9.11
C LEU A 176 -6.93 6.14 -8.34
N ASP A 177 -5.80 6.84 -8.45
CA ASP A 177 -5.51 8.05 -7.69
C ASP A 177 -6.57 9.15 -7.88
N HIS A 178 -7.06 9.32 -9.10
CA HIS A 178 -8.06 10.35 -9.44
C HIS A 178 -9.43 10.12 -8.80
N LEU A 179 -9.75 8.89 -8.38
CA LEU A 179 -11.00 8.60 -7.67
C LEU A 179 -10.98 9.21 -6.27
N VAL A 180 -9.81 9.20 -5.63
CA VAL A 180 -9.57 9.79 -4.31
C VAL A 180 -9.21 11.28 -4.41
N GLY A 181 -8.49 11.66 -5.47
CA GLY A 181 -7.87 12.96 -5.67
C GLY A 181 -6.39 12.94 -5.29
N GLU A 182 -5.51 13.28 -6.23
CA GLU A 182 -4.06 13.14 -6.04
C GLU A 182 -3.52 14.03 -4.92
N GLU A 183 -4.07 15.24 -4.77
CA GLU A 183 -3.67 16.16 -3.69
C GLU A 183 -4.09 15.64 -2.31
N THR A 184 -5.30 15.11 -2.17
CA THR A 184 -5.78 14.44 -0.94
C THR A 184 -4.90 13.25 -0.58
N LEU A 185 -4.56 12.42 -1.58
CA LEU A 185 -3.74 11.24 -1.38
C LEU A 185 -2.30 11.62 -1.00
N ALA A 186 -1.75 12.68 -1.61
CA ALA A 186 -0.44 13.23 -1.25
C ALA A 186 -0.45 13.83 0.17
N ASP A 187 -1.55 14.45 0.59
CA ASP A 187 -1.72 14.95 1.96
C ASP A 187 -1.74 13.81 2.98
N TYR A 188 -2.50 12.74 2.72
CA TYR A 188 -2.52 11.56 3.58
C TYR A 188 -1.13 10.90 3.65
N LEU A 189 -0.40 10.82 2.53
CA LEU A 189 0.98 10.35 2.53
C LEU A 189 1.88 11.23 3.40
N LEU A 190 1.80 12.56 3.27
CA LEU A 190 2.59 13.49 4.07
C LEU A 190 2.30 13.31 5.57
N TYR A 191 1.02 13.24 5.94
CA TYR A 191 0.58 12.92 7.30
C TYR A 191 1.24 11.64 7.82
N THR A 192 1.13 10.54 7.07
CA THR A 192 1.68 9.24 7.48
C THR A 192 3.21 9.28 7.63
N LEU A 193 3.91 9.92 6.69
CA LEU A 193 5.38 10.06 6.74
C LEU A 193 5.81 10.87 7.97
N ASN A 194 5.18 12.02 8.22
CA ASN A 194 5.49 12.90 9.34
C ASN A 194 5.20 12.24 10.69
N ARG A 195 4.03 11.61 10.84
CA ARG A 195 3.64 10.82 12.03
C ARG A 195 4.67 9.75 12.41
N ARG A 196 5.34 9.19 11.42
CA ARG A 196 6.33 8.11 11.59
C ARG A 196 7.78 8.61 11.55
N GLN A 197 7.99 9.93 11.51
CA GLN A 197 9.31 10.56 11.42
C GLN A 197 10.10 10.10 10.17
N LEU A 198 9.41 9.75 9.09
CA LEU A 198 9.99 9.33 7.81
C LEU A 198 10.21 10.54 6.91
N LEU A 199 11.28 11.29 7.17
CA LEU A 199 11.56 12.58 6.52
C LEU A 199 12.37 12.46 5.21
N GLY A 200 12.39 11.27 4.59
CA GLY A 200 13.13 11.04 3.32
C GLY A 200 12.72 12.00 2.21
N TYR A 201 11.46 12.45 2.20
CA TYR A 201 10.95 13.42 1.24
C TYR A 201 11.58 14.81 1.35
N VAL A 202 11.95 15.24 2.57
CA VAL A 202 12.61 16.53 2.80
C VAL A 202 13.97 16.56 2.11
N GLN A 203 14.71 15.46 2.24
CA GLN A 203 16.01 15.28 1.61
C GLN A 203 15.86 15.13 0.08
N HIS A 204 14.92 14.30 -0.37
CA HIS A 204 14.71 14.03 -1.79
C HIS A 204 14.37 15.31 -2.59
N TYR A 205 13.47 16.14 -2.07
CA TYR A 205 13.06 17.38 -2.73
C TYR A 205 13.90 18.60 -2.33
N GLY A 206 14.79 18.47 -1.34
CA GLY A 206 15.62 19.56 -0.83
C GLY A 206 14.78 20.68 -0.19
N LEU A 207 13.81 20.32 0.66
CA LEU A 207 12.85 21.26 1.24
C LEU A 207 13.41 22.09 2.40
N GLY A 208 14.62 21.78 2.87
CA GLY A 208 15.28 22.42 4.01
C GLY A 208 14.77 21.90 5.36
N GLU A 209 13.46 22.00 5.58
CA GLU A 209 12.78 21.55 6.79
C GLU A 209 11.52 20.73 6.45
N ALA A 210 11.08 19.92 7.40
CA ALA A 210 9.82 19.19 7.32
C ALA A 210 8.64 20.12 7.64
N CYS A 211 7.50 19.93 6.98
CA CYS A 211 6.28 20.68 7.28
C CYS A 211 5.04 19.78 7.13
N ASP A 212 3.96 20.12 7.83
CA ASP A 212 2.68 19.40 7.81
C ASP A 212 1.58 20.18 7.08
N ASP A 213 1.99 20.91 6.04
CA ASP A 213 1.07 21.58 5.11
C ASP A 213 1.36 21.11 3.70
N ILE A 214 0.44 20.30 3.16
CA ILE A 214 0.56 19.74 1.82
C ILE A 214 0.67 20.81 0.74
N ALA A 215 -0.04 21.95 0.89
CA ALA A 215 0.01 23.02 -0.12
C ALA A 215 1.43 23.60 -0.21
N SER A 216 2.07 23.85 0.93
CA SER A 216 3.47 24.28 1.00
C SER A 216 4.44 23.24 0.43
N VAL A 217 4.27 21.95 0.76
CA VAL A 217 5.10 20.88 0.19
C VAL A 217 4.96 20.83 -1.32
N LEU A 218 3.72 20.75 -1.84
CA LEU A 218 3.46 20.64 -3.28
C LEU A 218 3.94 21.89 -4.04
N LYS A 219 3.84 23.09 -3.43
CA LYS A 219 4.41 24.32 -4.02
C LYS A 219 5.91 24.19 -4.20
N ARG A 220 6.64 23.79 -3.15
CA ARG A 220 8.10 23.63 -3.20
C ARG A 220 8.51 22.53 -4.19
N VAL A 221 7.79 21.39 -4.19
CA VAL A 221 8.00 20.29 -5.16
C VAL A 221 7.74 20.76 -6.59
N ALA A 222 6.64 21.45 -6.86
CA ALA A 222 6.30 21.97 -8.18
C ALA A 222 7.37 22.93 -8.71
N VAL A 223 7.84 23.86 -7.88
CA VAL A 223 8.92 24.80 -8.25
C VAL A 223 10.23 24.05 -8.52
N LYS A 224 10.61 23.13 -7.62
CA LYS A 224 11.83 22.32 -7.74
C LYS A 224 11.87 21.53 -9.04
N LEU A 225 10.74 20.92 -9.42
CA LEU A 225 10.61 20.09 -10.62
C LEU A 225 10.18 20.88 -11.87
N ARG A 226 10.05 22.21 -11.76
CA ARG A 226 9.56 23.09 -12.83
C ARG A 226 8.20 22.67 -13.40
N LYS A 227 7.33 22.12 -12.55
CA LYS A 227 5.95 21.76 -12.88
C LYS A 227 5.06 22.99 -12.74
N THR A 228 4.89 23.72 -13.83
CA THR A 228 4.03 24.92 -13.88
C THR A 228 2.90 24.75 -14.87
N GLN A 229 1.86 25.56 -14.72
CA GLN A 229 0.71 25.63 -15.62
C GLN A 229 0.35 27.09 -15.89
N LYS A 230 -0.14 27.35 -17.10
CA LYS A 230 -0.68 28.67 -17.47
C LYS A 230 -2.17 28.66 -17.16
N VAL A 231 -2.62 29.62 -16.37
CA VAL A 231 -4.03 29.78 -16.01
C VAL A 231 -4.44 31.22 -16.29
N LYS A 232 -5.65 31.39 -16.83
CA LYS A 232 -6.25 32.72 -16.97
C LYS A 232 -6.84 33.12 -15.64
N VAL A 233 -6.38 34.24 -15.10
CA VAL A 233 -6.91 34.83 -13.89
C VAL A 233 -7.68 36.07 -14.28
N LEU A 234 -8.94 36.14 -13.85
CA LEU A 234 -9.77 37.32 -14.00
C LEU A 234 -9.25 38.38 -13.03
N THR A 235 -8.61 39.43 -13.54
CA THR A 235 -8.33 40.63 -12.76
C THR A 235 -9.45 41.64 -13.02
N GLY A 236 -9.65 42.61 -12.11
CA GLY A 236 -10.63 43.69 -12.30
C GLY A 236 -10.41 44.55 -13.56
N THR A 237 -9.36 44.27 -14.33
CA THR A 237 -8.95 44.92 -15.58
C THR A 237 -8.98 43.98 -16.81
N GLY A 238 -9.40 42.72 -16.66
CA GLY A 238 -9.50 41.74 -17.76
C GLY A 238 -8.84 40.38 -17.43
N ASP A 239 -8.82 39.48 -18.41
CA ASP A 239 -8.16 38.17 -18.27
C ASP A 239 -6.64 38.29 -18.47
N VAL A 240 -5.87 37.89 -17.46
CA VAL A 240 -4.40 37.83 -17.55
C VAL A 240 -3.94 36.38 -17.48
N ASN A 241 -3.03 35.99 -18.39
CA ASN A 241 -2.37 34.69 -18.32
C ASN A 241 -1.28 34.72 -17.24
N VAL A 242 -1.46 33.95 -16.18
CA VAL A 242 -0.49 33.81 -15.09
C VAL A 242 0.11 32.41 -15.12
N VAL A 243 1.42 32.32 -14.89
CA VAL A 243 2.10 31.03 -14.68
C VAL A 243 2.08 30.73 -13.18
N GLN A 244 1.51 29.59 -12.82
CA GLN A 244 1.45 29.14 -11.43
C GLN A 244 1.96 27.70 -11.28
N PRO A 245 2.38 27.29 -10.07
CA PRO A 245 2.69 25.90 -9.76
C PRO A 245 1.54 24.95 -10.12
N ASN A 246 1.87 23.80 -10.70
CA ASN A 246 0.89 22.75 -11.00
C ASN A 246 0.87 21.74 -9.85
N TYR A 247 -0.03 21.96 -8.88
CA TYR A 247 -0.16 21.09 -7.69
C TYR A 247 -0.54 19.65 -8.03
N PRO A 248 -1.51 19.36 -8.93
CA PRO A 248 -1.80 17.97 -9.31
C PRO A 248 -0.60 17.23 -9.92
N ALA A 249 0.22 17.92 -10.71
CA ALA A 249 1.44 17.32 -11.28
C ALA A 249 2.54 17.10 -10.23
N ALA A 250 2.62 17.96 -9.21
CA ALA A 250 3.50 17.77 -8.06
C ALA A 250 3.02 16.63 -7.15
N ALA A 251 1.72 16.53 -6.90
CA ALA A 251 1.13 15.45 -6.11
C ALA A 251 1.39 14.08 -6.74
N ARG A 252 1.16 13.94 -8.07
CA ARG A 252 1.52 12.72 -8.82
C ARG A 252 3.01 12.38 -8.74
N ASP A 253 3.88 13.38 -8.64
CA ASP A 253 5.31 13.15 -8.43
C ASP A 253 5.59 12.57 -7.04
N PHE A 254 5.00 13.20 -6.04
CA PHE A 254 5.14 12.83 -4.64
C PHE A 254 4.72 11.38 -4.39
N LEU A 255 3.56 11.02 -4.95
CA LEU A 255 3.04 9.64 -4.94
C LEU A 255 3.95 8.67 -5.69
N ARG A 256 4.52 9.08 -6.83
CA ARG A 256 5.48 8.25 -7.59
C ARG A 256 6.78 8.04 -6.81
N ALA A 257 7.31 9.07 -6.16
CA ALA A 257 8.50 8.97 -5.33
C ALA A 257 8.29 7.96 -4.18
N PHE A 258 7.11 7.98 -3.56
CA PHE A 258 6.72 6.96 -2.58
C PHE A 258 6.66 5.55 -3.19
N ARG A 259 5.94 5.39 -4.31
CA ARG A 259 5.73 4.07 -4.95
C ARG A 259 7.00 3.45 -5.53
N SER A 260 8.00 4.26 -5.85
CA SER A 260 9.32 3.80 -6.30
C SER A 260 10.30 3.52 -5.16
N GLY A 261 9.91 3.78 -3.91
CA GLY A 261 10.78 3.59 -2.74
C GLY A 261 11.83 4.67 -2.52
N VAL A 262 11.83 5.73 -3.35
CA VAL A 262 12.82 6.82 -3.27
C VAL A 262 12.70 7.60 -1.95
N LEU A 263 11.49 7.64 -1.36
CA LEU A 263 11.27 8.25 -0.04
C LEU A 263 11.73 7.37 1.13
N GLY A 264 12.19 6.15 0.86
CA GLY A 264 12.52 5.12 1.85
C GLY A 264 11.40 4.08 2.04
N PRO A 265 11.69 2.99 2.78
CA PRO A 265 10.71 1.95 3.07
C PRO A 265 9.63 2.45 4.05
N VAL A 266 8.38 2.03 3.85
CA VAL A 266 7.23 2.47 4.65
C VAL A 266 6.26 1.30 4.88
N MET A 267 5.87 1.06 6.13
CA MET A 267 4.84 0.07 6.50
C MET A 267 3.50 0.74 6.81
N LEU A 268 2.58 0.88 5.86
CA LEU A 268 1.32 1.62 6.02
C LEU A 268 0.37 1.05 7.09
N ASP A 269 0.46 -0.23 7.44
CA ASP A 269 -0.41 -0.88 8.45
C ASP A 269 0.16 -0.90 9.87
N GLN A 270 1.21 -0.14 10.16
CA GLN A 270 1.84 -0.17 11.48
C GLN A 270 0.89 0.19 12.64
N ASP A 271 -0.10 1.04 12.39
CA ASP A 271 -1.18 1.39 13.31
C ASP A 271 -2.10 0.21 13.65
N LEU A 272 -2.26 -0.77 12.75
CA LEU A 272 -3.08 -1.97 12.97
C LEU A 272 -2.31 -3.06 13.73
N LEU A 273 -0.97 -2.97 13.79
CA LEU A 273 -0.12 -3.90 14.54
C LEU A 273 -0.08 -3.58 16.04
N GLN A 274 -0.36 -2.33 16.39
CA GLN A 274 -0.58 -1.93 17.77
C GLN A 274 -2.07 -2.20 18.01
N GLY A 275 -2.41 -3.16 18.87
CA GLY A 275 -3.80 -3.44 19.22
C GLY A 275 -4.53 -2.17 19.68
N PRO A 276 -5.87 -2.20 19.88
CA PRO A 276 -6.59 -1.05 20.41
C PRO A 276 -5.83 -0.52 21.64
N PRO A 277 -5.68 0.81 21.80
CA PRO A 277 -5.01 1.35 22.98
C PRO A 277 -5.64 0.70 24.20
N ALA A 278 -4.79 0.18 25.10
CA ALA A 278 -5.26 -0.42 26.34
C ALA A 278 -6.27 0.54 26.94
N VAL A 279 -7.52 0.09 27.05
CA VAL A 279 -8.55 0.85 27.77
C VAL A 279 -8.00 0.96 29.17
N GLU A 280 -7.55 2.16 29.56
CA GLU A 280 -7.11 2.39 30.93
C GLU A 280 -8.27 2.01 31.87
N PRO A 281 -7.97 1.30 32.97
CA PRO A 281 -8.97 0.71 33.86
C PRO A 281 -9.91 1.74 34.49
#